data_AF-A0A3M2FSY4-F1
#
_entry.id   AF-A0A3M2FSY4-F1
#
_cell.length_a   1.000
_cell.length_b   1.000
_cell.length_c   1.000
_cell.angle_alpha   90.00
_cell.angle_beta   90.00
_cell.angle_gamma   90.00
#
_symmetry.space_group_name_H-M   'P 1'
#
loop_
_entity.id
_entity.type
_entity.pdbx_description
1 polymer ?
#
loop_
_entity_poly.entity_id
_entity_poly.type
_entity_poly.pdbx_seq_one_letter_code
_entity_poly.pdbx_strand_id
1 'polypeptide(L)'
;MRLLLVVIFMTGFLSAQNRDFDEKNFFENLRASYYTLQQAPIHNYVVLVQNDALQHIAGQYWQNPEIFPMQLIWVKPQSMFLSQQGVPALPDSIQSIYNETVNGLKQQIQGLLVDMNRFYTVGIFNDIPNDYKLEHQAPYVRISFKRTVGGDNTENEYIFGENGLCLKTISRAPDQKRTIITLPRFRITKTQWLCTGWEVQMWQGDSVQTGYNITLEYSQYKEVWVPYTVEINVQQARSPRQIFADRIYFRNYIFDKSLQVINR
;
A
#
# COMPACT_ATOMS: atom_id res chain seq x y z
N MET A 1 -65.14 -38.39 -9.61
CA MET A 1 -64.33 -37.69 -10.63
C MET A 1 -64.16 -36.24 -10.17
N ARG A 2 -62.95 -35.68 -10.29
CA ARG A 2 -62.43 -34.36 -9.79
C ARG A 2 -61.66 -34.48 -8.47
N LEU A 3 -60.41 -34.95 -8.57
CA LEU A 3 -59.15 -34.20 -8.73
C LEU A 3 -58.62 -33.64 -7.39
N LEU A 4 -57.75 -34.45 -6.79
CA LEU A 4 -56.83 -34.13 -5.72
C LEU A 4 -55.83 -33.08 -6.24
N LEU A 5 -55.85 -31.87 -5.70
CA LEU A 5 -54.83 -30.84 -5.99
C LEU A 5 -53.79 -30.94 -4.87
N VAL A 6 -52.84 -31.85 -5.05
CA VAL A 6 -51.62 -31.92 -4.25
C VAL A 6 -50.78 -30.72 -4.65
N VAL A 7 -50.83 -29.66 -3.84
CA VAL A 7 -49.87 -28.56 -3.88
C VAL A 7 -48.55 -29.14 -3.39
N ILE A 8 -47.72 -29.58 -4.33
CA ILE A 8 -46.31 -29.88 -4.10
C ILE A 8 -45.65 -28.54 -3.77
N PHE A 9 -45.47 -28.29 -2.47
CA PHE A 9 -44.47 -27.36 -1.97
C PHE A 9 -43.11 -27.90 -2.44
N MET A 10 -42.69 -27.53 -3.66
CA MET A 10 -41.28 -27.49 -3.99
C MET A 10 -40.68 -26.32 -3.23
N THR A 11 -40.49 -26.50 -1.91
CA THR A 11 -39.33 -25.89 -1.25
C THR A 11 -38.12 -26.49 -1.94
N GLY A 12 -37.71 -25.83 -3.02
CA GLY A 12 -36.33 -25.87 -3.46
C GLY A 12 -35.50 -25.40 -2.27
N PHE A 13 -35.15 -26.34 -1.39
CA PHE A 13 -33.86 -26.38 -0.77
C PHE A 13 -32.88 -26.39 -1.95
N LEU A 14 -32.60 -25.19 -2.47
CA LEU A 14 -31.27 -24.87 -2.91
C LEU A 14 -30.42 -25.15 -1.68
N SER A 15 -30.00 -26.41 -1.54
CA SER A 15 -28.86 -26.75 -0.74
C SER A 15 -27.83 -25.74 -1.17
N ALA A 16 -27.54 -24.77 -0.31
CA ALA A 16 -26.29 -24.04 -0.35
C ALA A 16 -25.27 -25.17 -0.40
N GLN A 17 -24.79 -25.49 -1.59
CA GLN A 17 -23.72 -26.43 -1.76
C GLN A 17 -22.62 -25.79 -0.94
N ASN A 18 -22.31 -26.37 0.22
CA ASN A 18 -21.02 -26.22 0.86
C ASN A 18 -20.04 -26.69 -0.21
N ARG A 19 -19.66 -25.79 -1.12
CA ARG A 19 -18.45 -25.97 -1.89
C ARG A 19 -17.39 -25.97 -0.82
N ASP A 20 -16.80 -27.12 -0.58
CA ASP A 20 -15.62 -27.22 0.28
C ASP A 20 -14.61 -26.22 -0.28
N PHE A 21 -14.37 -25.15 0.48
CA PHE A 21 -13.47 -24.09 0.08
C PHE A 21 -12.04 -24.64 0.15
N ASP A 22 -11.37 -24.74 -1.00
CA ASP A 22 -9.98 -25.19 -1.06
C ASP A 22 -9.05 -24.05 -0.65
N GLU A 23 -8.81 -23.98 0.66
CA GLU A 23 -7.93 -23.01 1.29
C GLU A 23 -6.50 -23.05 0.74
N LYS A 24 -5.98 -24.23 0.45
CA LYS A 24 -4.63 -24.39 -0.09
C LYS A 24 -4.53 -23.76 -1.48
N ASN A 25 -5.45 -24.13 -2.38
CA ASN A 25 -5.50 -23.56 -3.72
C ASN A 25 -5.75 -22.05 -3.68
N PHE A 26 -6.58 -21.56 -2.75
CA PHE A 26 -6.79 -20.12 -2.55
C PHE A 26 -5.46 -19.40 -2.23
N PHE A 27 -4.66 -19.91 -1.28
CA PHE A 27 -3.38 -19.29 -0.94
C PHE A 27 -2.31 -19.43 -2.03
N GLU A 28 -2.27 -20.54 -2.75
CA GLU A 28 -1.40 -20.70 -3.92
C GLU A 28 -1.72 -19.64 -4.99
N ASN A 29 -3.01 -19.47 -5.30
CA ASN A 29 -3.47 -18.42 -6.22
C ASN A 29 -3.16 -17.02 -5.68
N LEU A 30 -3.40 -16.77 -4.39
CA LEU A 30 -3.11 -15.49 -3.76
C LEU A 30 -1.62 -15.14 -3.87
N ARG A 31 -0.71 -16.10 -3.72
CA ARG A 31 0.74 -15.88 -3.82
C ARG A 31 1.20 -15.59 -5.25
N ALA A 32 0.63 -16.29 -6.23
CA ALA A 32 1.01 -16.15 -7.64
C ALA A 32 0.41 -14.92 -8.32
N SER A 33 -0.76 -14.47 -7.87
CA SER A 33 -1.56 -13.47 -8.57
C SER A 33 -1.10 -12.03 -8.41
N TYR A 34 -0.19 -11.71 -7.48
CA TYR A 34 0.26 -10.33 -7.26
C TYR A 34 1.64 -10.10 -7.83
N TYR A 35 1.80 -8.98 -8.54
CA TYR A 35 3.11 -8.50 -8.91
C TYR A 35 3.80 -7.98 -7.65
N THR A 36 5.02 -8.46 -7.38
CA THR A 36 5.83 -8.00 -6.26
C THR A 36 7.29 -7.85 -6.66
N LEU A 37 7.99 -6.89 -6.05
CA LEU A 37 9.45 -6.80 -6.22
C LEU A 37 10.20 -7.99 -5.64
N GLN A 38 9.64 -8.66 -4.63
CA GLN A 38 10.22 -9.87 -4.07
C GLN A 38 10.38 -10.97 -5.14
N GLN A 39 9.45 -11.05 -6.09
CA GLN A 39 9.46 -12.00 -7.21
C GLN A 39 10.25 -11.48 -8.43
N ALA A 40 10.62 -10.20 -8.47
CA ALA A 40 11.37 -9.62 -9.58
C ALA A 40 12.85 -10.08 -9.57
N PRO A 41 13.52 -10.14 -10.74
CA PRO A 41 14.92 -10.61 -10.88
C PRO A 41 15.94 -9.53 -10.49
N ILE A 42 15.70 -8.81 -9.39
CA ILE A 42 16.59 -7.78 -8.84
C ILE A 42 16.79 -8.03 -7.33
N HIS A 43 17.96 -7.67 -6.81
CA HIS A 43 18.33 -7.81 -5.40
C HIS A 43 18.21 -6.50 -4.63
N ASN A 44 18.40 -5.38 -5.32
CA ASN A 44 18.25 -4.05 -4.74
C ASN A 44 17.91 -3.02 -5.82
N TYR A 45 17.42 -1.87 -5.39
CA TYR A 45 17.42 -0.67 -6.21
C TYR A 45 17.77 0.56 -5.38
N VAL A 46 18.27 1.57 -6.07
CA VAL A 46 18.45 2.93 -5.58
C VAL A 46 17.68 3.87 -6.48
N VAL A 47 16.96 4.83 -5.88
CA VAL A 47 16.18 5.82 -6.62
C VAL A 47 16.24 7.17 -5.91
N LEU A 48 16.27 8.24 -6.69
CA LEU A 48 16.21 9.60 -6.19
C LEU A 48 14.77 10.05 -5.99
N VAL A 49 14.51 10.80 -4.92
CA VAL A 49 13.16 11.19 -4.50
C VAL A 49 13.07 12.69 -4.20
N GLN A 50 12.00 13.31 -4.70
CA GLN A 50 11.64 14.71 -4.42
C GLN A 50 10.11 14.88 -4.48
N ASN A 51 9.59 16.04 -4.06
CA ASN A 51 8.20 16.44 -4.30
C ASN A 51 8.10 17.81 -5.00
N ASP A 52 6.88 18.23 -5.32
CA ASP A 52 6.61 19.50 -6.02
C ASP A 52 7.20 20.71 -5.26
N ALA A 53 7.09 20.75 -3.94
CA ALA A 53 7.61 21.85 -3.12
C ALA A 53 9.15 21.95 -3.22
N LEU A 54 9.85 20.81 -3.14
CA LEU A 54 11.30 20.77 -3.27
C LEU A 54 11.76 21.07 -4.70
N GLN A 55 11.01 20.62 -5.70
CA GLN A 55 11.25 20.97 -7.10
C GLN A 55 11.16 22.48 -7.33
N HIS A 56 10.18 23.15 -6.69
CA HIS A 56 10.03 24.60 -6.76
C HIS A 56 11.21 25.34 -6.11
N ILE A 57 11.61 24.94 -4.89
CA ILE A 57 12.80 25.50 -4.22
C ILE A 57 14.04 25.32 -5.11
N ALA A 58 14.22 24.13 -5.67
CA ALA A 58 15.36 23.82 -6.51
C ALA A 58 15.39 24.65 -7.81
N GLY A 59 14.24 24.82 -8.46
CA GLY A 59 14.10 25.70 -9.61
C GLY A 59 14.39 27.16 -9.29
N GLN A 60 13.94 27.66 -8.13
CA GLN A 60 14.11 29.05 -7.74
C GLN A 60 15.55 29.40 -7.33
N TYR A 61 16.21 28.55 -6.54
CA TYR A 61 17.50 28.89 -5.91
C TYR A 61 18.71 28.27 -6.59
N TRP A 62 18.53 27.19 -7.35
CA TRP A 62 19.61 26.51 -8.06
C TRP A 62 19.42 26.50 -9.58
N GLN A 63 18.31 27.06 -10.08
CA GLN A 63 17.96 27.04 -11.52
C GLN A 63 17.91 25.62 -12.10
N ASN A 64 17.66 24.63 -11.24
CA ASN A 64 17.62 23.22 -11.62
C ASN A 64 16.53 22.49 -10.81
N PRO A 65 15.36 22.20 -11.40
CA PRO A 65 14.28 21.47 -10.73
C PRO A 65 14.58 19.97 -10.55
N GLU A 66 15.71 19.46 -11.04
CA GLU A 66 16.12 18.06 -10.94
C GLU A 66 17.16 17.84 -9.82
N ILE A 67 17.07 18.61 -8.73
CA ILE A 67 17.87 18.39 -7.52
C ILE A 67 17.04 17.59 -6.52
N PHE A 68 17.44 16.34 -6.32
CA PHE A 68 16.75 15.40 -5.46
C PHE A 68 17.42 15.35 -4.08
N PRO A 69 16.75 15.81 -3.02
CA PRO A 69 17.34 15.86 -1.68
C PRO A 69 17.36 14.50 -0.98
N MET A 70 16.66 13.50 -1.52
CA MET A 70 16.47 12.20 -0.89
C MET A 70 16.80 11.07 -1.86
N GLN A 71 17.27 9.97 -1.29
CA GLN A 71 17.51 8.71 -1.97
C GLN A 71 16.81 7.60 -1.18
N LEU A 72 16.00 6.80 -1.88
CA LEU A 72 15.42 5.58 -1.38
C LEU A 72 16.24 4.39 -1.88
N ILE A 73 16.63 3.53 -0.94
CA ILE A 73 17.36 2.29 -1.19
C ILE A 73 16.48 1.16 -0.71
N TRP A 74 16.17 0.22 -1.59
CA TRP A 74 15.53 -1.04 -1.22
C TRP A 74 16.49 -2.19 -1.45
N VAL A 75 16.57 -3.11 -0.50
CA VAL A 75 17.36 -4.34 -0.56
C VAL A 75 16.46 -5.52 -0.20
N LYS A 76 16.42 -6.50 -1.11
CA LYS A 76 15.72 -7.77 -0.91
C LYS A 76 16.29 -8.47 0.33
N PRO A 77 15.45 -9.05 1.21
CA PRO A 77 14.01 -9.24 1.05
C PRO A 77 13.14 -8.03 1.43
N GLN A 78 13.51 -7.19 2.41
CA GLN A 78 12.55 -6.21 2.97
C GLN A 78 13.19 -4.93 3.54
N SER A 79 14.49 -4.70 3.31
CA SER A 79 15.17 -3.57 3.92
C SER A 79 14.98 -2.31 3.06
N MET A 80 14.38 -1.28 3.62
CA MET A 80 14.24 0.03 2.98
C MET A 80 14.94 1.10 3.80
N PHE A 81 15.76 1.91 3.14
CA PHE A 81 16.54 2.98 3.74
C PHE A 81 16.27 4.28 3.02
N LEU A 82 16.17 5.35 3.80
CA LEU A 82 16.11 6.71 3.28
C LEU A 82 17.40 7.43 3.65
N SER A 83 18.08 7.98 2.66
CA SER A 83 19.30 8.75 2.82
C SER A 83 19.09 10.15 2.24
N GLN A 84 19.38 11.17 3.04
CA GLN A 84 19.41 12.54 2.56
C GLN A 84 20.69 12.76 1.75
N GLN A 85 20.54 13.37 0.57
CA GLN A 85 21.65 13.74 -0.30
C GLN A 85 22.15 15.15 0.05
N GLY A 86 23.43 15.39 -0.22
CA GLY A 86 23.98 16.74 -0.16
C GLY A 86 23.38 17.60 -1.28
N VAL A 87 23.04 18.85 -0.95
CA VAL A 87 22.57 19.86 -1.92
C VAL A 87 23.45 21.10 -1.83
N PRO A 88 23.47 21.96 -2.87
CA PRO A 88 24.18 23.23 -2.78
C PRO A 88 23.62 24.10 -1.64
N ALA A 89 24.47 24.98 -1.09
CA ALA A 89 24.07 25.84 0.02
C ALA A 89 22.90 26.76 -0.36
N LEU A 90 22.02 27.03 0.61
CA LEU A 90 20.92 27.98 0.50
C LEU A 90 21.14 29.16 1.45
N PRO A 91 20.53 30.32 1.19
CA PRO A 91 20.45 31.40 2.18
C PRO A 91 19.77 30.90 3.47
N ASP A 92 20.22 31.39 4.63
CA ASP A 92 19.72 30.94 5.95
C ASP A 92 18.19 31.01 6.09
N SER A 93 17.58 32.06 5.52
CA SER A 93 16.12 32.25 5.54
C SER A 93 15.35 31.15 4.81
N ILE A 94 15.97 30.51 3.82
CA ILE A 94 15.37 29.44 3.00
C ILE A 94 15.79 28.06 3.50
N GLN A 95 16.98 27.95 4.11
CA GLN A 95 17.49 26.70 4.65
C GLN A 95 16.51 26.05 5.65
N SER A 96 15.86 26.85 6.51
CA SER A 96 14.87 26.35 7.47
C SER A 96 13.65 25.74 6.76
N ILE A 97 13.09 26.46 5.78
CA ILE A 97 11.93 26.01 4.98
C ILE A 97 12.28 24.74 4.20
N TYR A 98 13.47 24.71 3.61
CA TYR A 98 13.97 23.54 2.90
C TYR A 98 14.09 22.33 3.84
N ASN A 99 14.69 22.50 5.01
CA ASN A 99 14.84 21.42 5.99
C ASN A 99 13.50 20.89 6.48
N GLU A 100 12.53 21.78 6.73
CA GLU A 100 11.15 21.39 7.08
C GLU A 100 10.51 20.58 5.95
N THR A 101 10.66 21.03 4.70
CA THR A 101 10.11 20.36 3.52
C THR A 101 10.74 18.98 3.30
N VAL A 102 12.07 18.85 3.45
CA VAL A 102 12.77 17.56 3.38
C VAL A 102 12.31 16.60 4.50
N ASN A 103 12.14 17.12 5.71
CA ASN A 103 11.62 16.32 6.84
C ASN A 103 10.17 15.87 6.59
N GLY A 104 9.32 16.74 6.06
CA GLY A 104 7.96 16.41 5.64
C GLY A 104 7.95 15.31 4.58
N LEU A 105 8.74 15.46 3.52
CA LEU A 105 8.89 14.44 2.48
C LEU A 105 9.36 13.10 3.06
N LYS A 106 10.35 13.12 3.96
CA LYS A 106 10.84 11.90 4.63
C LYS A 106 9.71 11.18 5.37
N GLN A 107 8.90 11.90 6.14
CA GLN A 107 7.77 11.32 6.87
C GLN A 107 6.70 10.76 5.93
N GLN A 108 6.36 11.48 4.85
CA GLN A 108 5.42 11.02 3.83
C GLN A 108 5.89 9.72 3.18
N ILE A 109 7.17 9.65 2.76
CA ILE A 109 7.73 8.43 2.19
C ILE A 109 7.68 7.29 3.21
N GLN A 110 8.09 7.51 4.45
CA GLN A 110 8.02 6.48 5.49
C GLN A 110 6.60 5.91 5.67
N GLY A 111 5.58 6.77 5.67
CA GLY A 111 4.17 6.34 5.71
C GLY A 111 3.79 5.51 4.49
N LEU A 112 4.11 5.99 3.29
CA LEU A 112 3.86 5.29 2.02
C LEU A 112 4.53 3.91 1.98
N LEU A 113 5.76 3.81 2.49
CA LEU A 113 6.54 2.57 2.44
C LEU A 113 5.88 1.43 3.22
N VAL A 114 5.06 1.70 4.24
CA VAL A 114 4.32 0.65 4.97
C VAL A 114 3.36 -0.08 4.03
N ASP A 115 2.52 0.69 3.33
CA ASP A 115 1.53 0.14 2.39
C ASP A 115 2.19 -0.39 1.11
N MET A 116 3.21 0.30 0.59
CA MET A 116 4.00 -0.22 -0.53
C MET A 116 4.67 -1.55 -0.19
N ASN A 117 5.16 -1.71 1.05
CA ASN A 117 5.75 -2.98 1.47
C ASN A 117 4.73 -4.12 1.37
N ARG A 118 3.50 -3.87 1.86
CA ARG A 118 2.39 -4.83 1.80
C ARG A 118 1.94 -5.13 0.38
N PHE A 119 1.67 -4.11 -0.44
CA PHE A 119 0.98 -4.31 -1.72
C PHE A 119 1.89 -4.45 -2.94
N TYR A 120 3.16 -4.09 -2.83
CA TYR A 120 4.07 -3.99 -3.99
C TYR A 120 5.45 -4.60 -3.75
N THR A 121 6.08 -4.38 -2.59
CA THR A 121 7.43 -4.90 -2.36
C THR A 121 7.41 -6.39 -2.02
N VAL A 122 6.68 -6.75 -0.95
CA VAL A 122 6.69 -8.09 -0.36
C VAL A 122 5.44 -8.87 -0.76
N GLY A 123 4.30 -8.20 -0.85
CA GLY A 123 3.02 -8.80 -1.24
C GLY A 123 2.13 -9.18 -0.06
N ILE A 124 0.82 -9.08 -0.26
CA ILE A 124 -0.18 -9.19 0.81
C ILE A 124 -0.20 -10.56 1.49
N PHE A 125 0.07 -11.63 0.73
CA PHE A 125 0.13 -13.00 1.27
C PHE A 125 1.20 -13.12 2.37
N ASN A 126 2.37 -12.52 2.16
CA ASN A 126 3.48 -12.58 3.10
C ASN A 126 3.21 -11.72 4.36
N ASP A 127 2.17 -10.88 4.37
CA ASP A 127 1.72 -10.13 5.53
C ASP A 127 0.70 -10.93 6.39
N ILE A 128 0.34 -12.16 5.99
CA ILE A 128 -0.57 -13.01 6.76
C ILE A 128 0.28 -13.92 7.68
N PRO A 129 0.15 -13.82 9.02
CA PRO A 129 0.88 -14.69 9.93
C PRO A 129 0.27 -16.09 9.95
N ASN A 130 0.98 -17.09 10.48
CA ASN A 130 0.52 -18.49 10.49
C ASN A 130 -0.69 -18.75 11.42
N ASP A 131 -0.98 -17.87 12.37
CA ASP A 131 -2.06 -17.98 13.35
C ASP A 131 -3.35 -17.26 12.93
N TYR A 132 -3.53 -17.07 11.61
CA TYR A 132 -4.73 -16.46 11.06
C TYR A 132 -5.98 -17.32 11.27
N LYS A 133 -7.14 -16.66 11.21
CA LYS A 133 -8.45 -17.30 11.07
C LYS A 133 -9.00 -16.97 9.70
N LEU A 134 -9.43 -18.00 8.97
CA LEU A 134 -10.05 -17.87 7.66
C LEU A 134 -11.55 -18.18 7.75
N GLU A 135 -12.35 -17.29 7.19
CA GLU A 135 -13.80 -17.43 7.07
C GLU A 135 -14.17 -17.26 5.59
N HIS A 136 -14.78 -18.29 4.99
CA HIS A 136 -15.37 -18.18 3.66
C HIS A 136 -16.85 -17.80 3.77
N GLN A 137 -17.20 -16.67 3.18
CA GLN A 137 -18.56 -16.15 3.11
C GLN A 137 -18.78 -15.64 1.69
N ALA A 138 -19.17 -16.54 0.78
CA ALA A 138 -19.37 -16.22 -0.63
C ALA A 138 -20.17 -14.89 -0.79
N PRO A 139 -19.66 -13.93 -1.57
CA PRO A 139 -18.58 -14.03 -2.55
C PRO A 139 -17.18 -13.64 -2.04
N TYR A 140 -16.93 -13.70 -0.72
CA TYR A 140 -15.71 -13.21 -0.10
C TYR A 140 -14.99 -14.25 0.76
N VAL A 141 -13.69 -14.06 0.90
CA VAL A 141 -12.83 -14.75 1.88
C VAL A 141 -12.31 -13.70 2.86
N ARG A 142 -12.59 -13.88 4.14
CA ARG A 142 -12.08 -13.03 5.22
C ARG A 142 -10.94 -13.75 5.92
N ILE A 143 -9.82 -13.06 6.07
CA ILE A 143 -8.68 -13.51 6.87
C ILE A 143 -8.50 -12.53 8.01
N SER A 144 -8.49 -13.01 9.26
CA SER A 144 -8.30 -12.17 10.45
C SER A 144 -7.16 -12.67 11.31
N PHE A 145 -6.40 -11.76 11.91
CA PHE A 145 -5.26 -12.08 12.77
C PHE A 145 -4.93 -10.91 13.70
N LYS A 146 -4.11 -11.16 14.73
CA LYS A 146 -3.66 -10.13 15.67
C LYS A 146 -2.17 -9.86 15.51
N ARG A 147 -1.75 -8.63 15.75
CA ARG A 147 -0.34 -8.24 15.77
C ARG A 147 -0.09 -7.28 16.92
N THR A 148 1.02 -7.47 17.61
CA THR A 148 1.52 -6.48 18.57
C THR A 148 2.52 -5.57 17.87
N VAL A 149 2.19 -4.29 17.76
CA VAL A 149 3.06 -3.27 17.13
C VAL A 149 3.36 -2.20 18.17
N GLY A 150 4.63 -2.07 18.57
CA GLY A 150 5.02 -1.06 19.56
C GLY A 150 4.41 -1.27 20.95
N GLY A 151 4.02 -2.49 21.30
CA GLY A 151 3.33 -2.81 22.55
C GLY A 151 1.80 -2.78 22.46
N ASP A 152 1.23 -2.21 21.39
CA ASP A 152 -0.21 -2.14 21.20
C ASP A 152 -0.73 -3.34 20.40
N ASN A 153 -1.85 -3.90 20.85
CA ASN A 153 -2.53 -4.98 20.15
C ASN A 153 -3.39 -4.41 19.02
N THR A 154 -3.06 -4.82 17.80
CA THR A 154 -3.81 -4.48 16.58
C THR A 154 -4.51 -5.71 16.04
N GLU A 155 -5.80 -5.57 15.74
CA GLU A 155 -6.59 -6.59 15.08
C GLU A 155 -6.67 -6.26 13.59
N ASN A 156 -6.28 -7.21 12.75
CA ASN A 156 -6.21 -7.02 11.31
C ASN A 156 -7.20 -7.97 10.62
N GLU A 157 -7.87 -7.45 9.60
CA GLU A 157 -8.84 -8.18 8.79
C GLU A 157 -8.61 -7.86 7.31
N TYR A 158 -8.36 -8.88 6.49
CA TYR A 158 -8.25 -8.77 5.05
C TYR A 158 -9.46 -9.42 4.41
N ILE A 159 -10.08 -8.69 3.48
CA ILE A 159 -11.22 -9.16 2.70
C ILE A 159 -10.76 -9.33 1.27
N PHE A 160 -10.94 -10.55 0.76
CA PHE A 160 -10.63 -10.93 -0.61
C PHE A 160 -11.90 -11.35 -1.35
N GLY A 161 -11.93 -11.16 -2.66
CA GLY A 161 -12.84 -11.93 -3.52
C GLY A 161 -12.42 -13.40 -3.59
N GLU A 162 -13.31 -14.29 -4.03
CA GLU A 162 -12.98 -15.72 -4.17
C GLU A 162 -11.79 -15.98 -5.12
N ASN A 163 -11.54 -15.06 -6.06
CA ASN A 163 -10.38 -15.13 -6.94
C ASN A 163 -9.05 -14.76 -6.24
N GLY A 164 -9.07 -14.28 -4.99
CA GLY A 164 -7.89 -13.83 -4.25
C GLY A 164 -7.57 -12.34 -4.40
N LEU A 165 -8.38 -11.54 -5.10
CA LEU A 165 -8.18 -10.10 -5.20
C LEU A 165 -8.49 -9.43 -3.85
N CYS A 166 -7.54 -8.66 -3.31
CA CYS A 166 -7.74 -7.92 -2.07
C CYS A 166 -8.66 -6.74 -2.34
N LEU A 167 -9.78 -6.71 -1.63
CA LEU A 167 -10.79 -5.67 -1.76
C LEU A 167 -10.62 -4.63 -0.66
N LYS A 168 -10.22 -5.06 0.54
CA LYS A 168 -10.13 -4.20 1.71
C LYS A 168 -9.20 -4.80 2.77
N THR A 169 -8.46 -3.95 3.47
CA THR A 169 -7.84 -4.29 4.74
C THR A 169 -8.38 -3.39 5.85
N ILE A 170 -8.53 -3.94 7.04
CA ILE A 170 -8.97 -3.20 8.23
C ILE A 170 -7.97 -3.46 9.34
N SER A 171 -7.44 -2.40 9.94
CA SER A 171 -6.59 -2.47 11.13
C SER A 171 -7.26 -1.71 12.26
N ARG A 172 -7.58 -2.40 13.35
CA ARG A 172 -8.23 -1.84 14.54
C ARG A 172 -7.23 -1.83 15.69
N ALA A 173 -7.06 -0.68 16.33
CA ALA A 173 -6.35 -0.52 17.59
C ALA A 173 -7.40 -0.22 18.68
N PRO A 174 -7.94 -1.25 19.35
CA PRO A 174 -9.09 -1.10 20.25
C PRO A 174 -8.84 -0.11 21.39
N ASP A 175 -7.65 -0.19 21.99
CA ASP A 175 -7.25 0.67 23.13
C ASP A 175 -7.21 2.15 22.74
N GLN A 176 -6.91 2.44 21.47
CA GLN A 176 -6.90 3.79 20.91
C GLN A 176 -8.25 4.19 20.29
N LYS A 177 -9.24 3.28 20.24
CA LYS A 177 -10.49 3.45 19.47
C LYS A 177 -10.24 3.89 18.02
N ARG A 178 -9.13 3.43 17.43
CA ARG A 178 -8.69 3.81 16.09
C ARG A 178 -8.94 2.67 15.11
N THR A 179 -9.59 2.97 13.99
CA THR A 179 -9.76 2.01 12.89
C THR A 179 -9.22 2.61 11.60
N ILE A 180 -8.36 1.87 10.91
CA ILE A 180 -7.85 2.22 9.59
C ILE A 180 -8.46 1.25 8.60
N ILE A 181 -9.15 1.78 7.60
CA ILE A 181 -9.66 1.01 6.46
C ILE A 181 -8.84 1.40 5.25
N THR A 182 -8.30 0.41 4.53
CA THR A 182 -7.55 0.62 3.29
C THR A 182 -8.22 -0.14 2.16
N LEU A 183 -8.47 0.54 1.04
CA LEU A 183 -9.09 0.02 -0.17
C LEU A 183 -8.06 0.07 -1.30
N PRO A 184 -7.29 -1.00 -1.51
CA PRO A 184 -6.28 -1.04 -2.56
C PRO A 184 -6.91 -1.14 -3.96
N ARG A 185 -6.26 -0.51 -4.94
CA ARG A 185 -6.61 -0.57 -6.35
C ARG A 185 -5.54 -1.32 -7.11
N PHE A 186 -5.97 -2.20 -8.01
CA PHE A 186 -5.07 -3.02 -8.82
C PHE A 186 -5.43 -2.92 -10.29
N ARG A 187 -4.41 -3.04 -11.13
CA ARG A 187 -4.57 -3.31 -12.57
C ARG A 187 -3.89 -4.63 -12.92
N ILE A 188 -4.37 -5.29 -13.97
CA ILE A 188 -3.73 -6.50 -14.47
C ILE A 188 -2.54 -6.10 -15.35
N THR A 189 -1.37 -6.67 -15.07
CA THR A 189 -0.18 -6.62 -15.91
C THR A 189 0.31 -8.03 -16.17
N LYS A 190 0.35 -8.45 -17.45
CA LYS A 190 0.53 -9.86 -17.84
C LYS A 190 -0.58 -10.71 -17.19
N THR A 191 -0.25 -11.51 -16.18
CA THR A 191 -1.18 -12.38 -15.44
C THR A 191 -1.24 -12.04 -13.95
N GLN A 192 -0.70 -10.90 -13.54
CA GLN A 192 -0.58 -10.49 -12.15
C GLN A 192 -1.26 -9.15 -11.89
N TRP A 193 -1.76 -8.95 -10.67
CA TRP A 193 -2.27 -7.69 -10.15
C TRP A 193 -1.11 -6.81 -9.67
N LEU A 194 -0.94 -5.68 -10.33
CA LEU A 194 -0.06 -4.61 -9.89
C LEU A 194 -0.90 -3.59 -9.12
N CYS A 195 -0.54 -3.32 -7.86
CA CYS A 195 -1.17 -2.27 -7.08
C CYS A 195 -0.89 -0.91 -7.72
N THR A 196 -1.91 -0.09 -7.94
CA THR A 196 -1.79 1.25 -8.55
C THR A 196 -2.18 2.37 -7.59
N GLY A 197 -2.34 2.06 -6.31
CA GLY A 197 -2.76 3.01 -5.29
C GLY A 197 -3.77 2.42 -4.32
N TRP A 198 -4.21 3.24 -3.39
CA TRP A 198 -5.18 2.85 -2.36
C TRP A 198 -5.88 4.08 -1.78
N GLU A 199 -7.08 3.87 -1.25
CA GLU A 199 -7.78 4.85 -0.44
C GLU A 199 -7.73 4.42 1.02
N VAL A 200 -7.59 5.38 1.93
CA VAL A 200 -7.56 5.14 3.37
C VAL A 200 -8.58 6.02 4.06
N GLN A 201 -9.28 5.42 5.02
CA GLN A 201 -10.12 6.13 5.97
C GLN A 201 -9.66 5.80 7.39
N MET A 202 -9.32 6.84 8.14
CA MET A 202 -8.94 6.75 9.55
C MET A 202 -10.10 7.23 10.41
N TRP A 203 -10.62 6.31 11.21
CA TRP A 203 -11.72 6.51 12.15
C TRP A 203 -11.18 6.63 13.57
N GLN A 204 -11.76 7.56 14.33
CA GLN A 204 -11.57 7.71 15.77
C GLN A 204 -12.95 7.64 16.44
N GLY A 205 -13.21 6.55 17.17
CA GLY A 205 -14.57 6.19 17.57
C GLY A 205 -15.47 6.02 16.34
N ASP A 206 -16.62 6.70 16.34
CA ASP A 206 -17.65 6.58 15.29
C ASP A 206 -17.52 7.62 14.16
N SER A 207 -16.38 8.32 14.09
CA SER A 207 -16.18 9.42 13.16
C SER A 207 -14.92 9.27 12.31
N VAL A 208 -15.03 9.53 11.01
CA VAL A 208 -13.87 9.67 10.12
C VAL A 208 -13.13 10.94 10.47
N GLN A 209 -11.84 10.84 10.77
CA GLN A 209 -10.97 11.99 11.09
C GLN A 209 -10.14 12.43 9.89
N THR A 210 -9.69 11.47 9.09
CA THR A 210 -8.84 11.73 7.92
C THR A 210 -9.12 10.68 6.86
N GLY A 211 -9.28 11.12 5.63
CA GLY A 211 -9.25 10.29 4.45
C GLY A 211 -8.07 10.69 3.57
N TYR A 212 -7.42 9.72 2.92
CA TYR A 212 -6.47 10.04 1.87
C TYR A 212 -6.51 9.04 0.74
N ASN A 213 -6.14 9.50 -0.45
CA ASN A 213 -6.07 8.73 -1.67
C ASN A 213 -4.65 8.78 -2.22
N ILE A 214 -4.07 7.60 -2.46
CA ILE A 214 -2.77 7.42 -3.08
C ILE A 214 -2.97 6.88 -4.49
N THR A 215 -2.33 7.51 -5.48
CA THR A 215 -2.25 7.01 -6.85
C THR A 215 -0.79 6.78 -7.20
N LEU A 216 -0.48 5.62 -7.76
CA LEU A 216 0.86 5.24 -8.20
C LEU A 216 0.91 5.18 -9.72
N GLU A 217 1.78 5.98 -10.32
CA GLU A 217 2.10 5.84 -11.73
C GLU A 217 3.35 5.00 -11.91
N TYR A 218 3.28 4.04 -12.83
CA TYR A 218 4.32 3.03 -13.03
C TYR A 218 4.95 3.14 -14.41
N SER A 219 6.26 2.96 -14.43
CA SER A 219 7.04 2.76 -15.65
C SER A 219 7.69 1.39 -15.60
N GLN A 220 7.89 0.79 -16.76
CA GLN A 220 8.66 -0.43 -16.85
C GLN A 220 10.12 -0.07 -17.12
N TYR A 221 11.01 -0.41 -16.19
CA TYR A 221 12.45 -0.27 -16.36
C TYR A 221 13.06 -1.66 -16.55
N LYS A 222 13.60 -1.92 -17.74
CA LYS A 222 13.90 -3.28 -18.23
C LYS A 222 12.63 -4.15 -18.21
N GLU A 223 12.49 -5.04 -17.23
CA GLU A 223 11.35 -5.93 -17.06
C GLU A 223 10.62 -5.74 -15.72
N VAL A 224 11.03 -4.73 -14.95
CA VAL A 224 10.51 -4.46 -13.60
C VAL A 224 9.61 -3.23 -13.67
N TRP A 225 8.36 -3.37 -13.24
CA TRP A 225 7.48 -2.24 -12.99
C TRP A 225 7.94 -1.54 -11.72
N VAL A 226 8.23 -0.24 -11.82
CA VAL A 226 8.59 0.63 -10.71
C VAL A 226 7.75 1.92 -10.71
N PRO A 227 7.34 2.43 -9.55
CA PRO A 227 6.58 3.67 -9.50
C PRO A 227 7.49 4.84 -9.87
N TYR A 228 7.09 5.73 -10.77
CA TYR A 228 7.85 6.97 -11.04
C TYR A 228 7.17 8.20 -10.43
N THR A 229 5.88 8.10 -10.08
CA THR A 229 5.12 9.17 -9.43
C THR A 229 4.20 8.56 -8.38
N VAL A 230 4.08 9.24 -7.24
CA VAL A 230 3.06 9.00 -6.23
C VAL A 230 2.28 10.30 -6.06
N GLU A 231 0.97 10.26 -6.28
CA GLU A 231 0.07 11.37 -5.97
C GLU A 231 -0.66 11.08 -4.67
N ILE A 232 -0.70 12.09 -3.79
CA ILE A 232 -1.29 12.02 -2.46
C ILE A 232 -2.36 13.09 -2.38
N ASN A 233 -3.60 12.70 -2.12
CA ASN A 233 -4.69 13.63 -1.85
C ASN A 233 -5.24 13.36 -0.46
N VAL A 234 -5.18 14.35 0.45
CA VAL A 234 -5.61 14.23 1.84
C VAL A 234 -6.79 15.15 2.11
N GLN A 235 -7.79 14.61 2.80
CA GLN A 235 -8.93 15.35 3.30
C GLN A 235 -9.09 15.09 4.81
N GLN A 236 -9.20 16.16 5.59
CA GLN A 236 -9.35 16.08 7.04
C GLN A 236 -10.76 16.52 7.45
N ALA A 237 -11.32 15.88 8.48
CA ALA A 237 -12.66 16.20 8.97
C ALA A 237 -12.78 17.65 9.47
N ARG A 238 -11.69 18.21 10.04
CA ARG A 238 -11.63 19.62 10.46
C ARG A 238 -11.68 20.63 9.31
N SER A 239 -11.40 20.19 8.08
CA SER A 239 -11.31 21.03 6.89
C SER A 239 -11.93 20.30 5.68
N PRO A 240 -13.24 19.97 5.73
CA PRO A 240 -13.85 19.05 4.77
C PRO A 240 -13.92 19.60 3.34
N ARG A 241 -13.78 20.93 3.17
CA ARG A 241 -13.76 21.58 1.86
C ARG A 241 -12.35 21.77 1.29
N GLN A 242 -11.32 21.34 2.01
CA GLN A 242 -9.93 21.47 1.59
C GLN A 242 -9.36 20.09 1.28
N ILE A 243 -8.77 19.96 0.09
CA ILE A 243 -7.98 18.80 -0.30
C ILE A 243 -6.54 19.28 -0.37
N PHE A 244 -5.68 18.64 0.42
CA PHE A 244 -4.24 18.85 0.34
C PHE A 244 -3.69 17.84 -0.64
N ALA A 245 -3.12 18.33 -1.74
CA ALA A 245 -2.50 17.50 -2.77
C ALA A 245 -0.98 17.65 -2.70
N ASP A 246 -0.26 16.54 -2.82
CA ASP A 246 1.18 16.51 -3.00
C ASP A 246 1.54 15.42 -4.02
N ARG A 247 2.69 15.58 -4.67
CA ARG A 247 3.20 14.64 -5.65
C ARG A 247 4.66 14.36 -5.39
N ILE A 248 4.99 13.08 -5.22
CA ILE A 248 6.35 12.60 -5.00
C ILE A 248 6.85 11.94 -6.29
N TYR A 249 8.04 12.34 -6.72
CA TYR A 249 8.70 11.83 -7.91
C TYR A 249 9.82 10.89 -7.54
N PHE A 250 9.88 9.78 -8.27
CA PHE A 250 10.94 8.79 -8.22
C PHE A 250 11.69 8.82 -9.55
N ARG A 251 13.00 9.07 -9.53
CA ARG A 251 13.81 9.23 -10.74
C ARG A 251 15.15 8.50 -10.61
N ASN A 252 15.71 8.16 -11.78
CA ASN A 252 17.05 7.56 -11.90
C ASN A 252 17.19 6.24 -11.14
N TYR A 253 16.33 5.28 -11.46
CA TYR A 253 16.42 3.92 -10.92
C TYR A 253 17.73 3.24 -11.31
N ILE A 254 18.48 2.76 -10.32
CA ILE A 254 19.68 1.93 -10.47
C ILE A 254 19.41 0.59 -9.80
N PHE A 255 19.37 -0.49 -10.57
CA PHE A 255 19.17 -1.84 -10.06
C PHE A 255 20.51 -2.53 -9.78
N ASP A 256 20.51 -3.41 -8.77
CA ASP A 256 21.65 -4.25 -8.39
C ASP A 256 22.94 -3.45 -8.18
N LYS A 257 22.81 -2.27 -7.57
CA LYS A 257 23.97 -1.47 -7.17
C LYS A 257 24.79 -2.26 -6.15
N SER A 258 26.11 -2.22 -6.25
CA SER A 258 26.99 -2.75 -5.20
C SER A 258 26.84 -1.88 -3.96
N LEU A 259 26.24 -2.42 -2.91
CA LEU A 259 25.98 -1.72 -1.64
C LEU A 259 26.80 -2.36 -0.52
N GLN A 260 27.42 -1.55 0.32
CA GLN A 260 27.93 -1.98 1.62
C GLN A 260 26.87 -1.66 2.69
N VAL A 261 26.20 -2.69 3.19
CA VAL A 261 25.24 -2.54 4.29
C VAL A 261 25.99 -2.70 5.60
N ILE A 262 26.14 -1.63 6.36
CA ILE A 262 26.71 -1.68 7.72
C ILE A 262 25.55 -1.95 8.68
N ASN A 263 25.42 -3.20 9.12
CA ASN A 263 24.48 -3.54 10.19
C ASN A 263 25.00 -2.92 11.49
N ARG A 264 24.22 -2.02 12.09
CA ARG A 264 24.46 -1.50 13.45
C ARG A 264 23.66 -2.31 14.46
#